data_AF-A0A8T2ETR1-F1
#
_entry.id   AF-A0A8T2ETR1-F1
#
_cell.length_a   1.000
_cell.length_b   1.000
_cell.length_c   1.000
_cell.angle_alpha   90.00
_cell.angle_beta   90.00
_cell.angle_gamma   90.00
#
_symmetry.space_group_name_H-M   'P 1'
#
loop_
_entity.id
_entity.type
_entity.pdbx_description
1 polymer ?
#
loop_
_entity_poly.entity_id
_entity_poly.type
_entity_poly.pdbx_seq_one_letter_code
_entity_poly.pdbx_strand_id
1 'polypeptide(L)'
;MMYCPKLTASLTIPSYLPFCHYTRQFLPSHFRSSDKNPNLVSIIRAKPRISHSLRCFASSSMATTPPTQSSETKPYSVLFVCLGNICRSPAAEGVFRDIVKKRGLDSKFNIDSAGTIDYHEGNMADPRMRSAAKRRGIEITSLSRPIKASDFREFDLILAMDDQNKEDILKAYNVWKARGNFPPDADKKVKLMCSYCKKHNDKFVPDPYYGGAQGFEKVLDLLEDACESLLDSVTVQS
;
A
#
# COMPACT_ATOMS: atom_id res chain seq x y z
N MET A 1 20.29 -10.21 68.73
CA MET A 1 21.15 -11.29 68.22
C MET A 1 20.35 -12.19 67.30
N MET A 2 20.45 -11.99 65.99
CA MET A 2 20.72 -13.05 65.01
C MET A 2 20.93 -12.40 63.64
N TYR A 3 21.89 -12.94 62.92
CA TYR A 3 22.74 -12.30 61.92
C TYR A 3 22.34 -12.80 60.52
N CYS A 4 22.38 -11.90 59.53
CA CYS A 4 22.72 -11.98 58.09
C CYS A 4 22.89 -13.36 57.37
N PRO A 5 22.85 -13.45 56.00
CA PRO A 5 22.96 -12.34 55.03
C PRO A 5 22.15 -12.43 53.72
N LYS A 6 22.20 -11.29 53.02
CA LYS A 6 21.85 -11.04 51.61
C LYS A 6 22.76 -11.84 50.65
N LEU A 7 22.19 -12.34 49.55
CA LEU A 7 22.93 -12.82 48.38
C LEU A 7 22.65 -11.90 47.18
N THR A 8 23.69 -11.17 46.79
CA THR A 8 23.83 -10.48 45.51
C THR A 8 24.44 -11.45 44.49
N ALA A 9 23.80 -11.64 43.34
CA ALA A 9 24.40 -12.34 42.20
C ALA A 9 24.38 -11.41 40.98
N SER A 10 25.57 -10.86 40.68
CA SER A 10 25.93 -10.26 39.41
C SER A 10 26.29 -11.40 38.45
N LEU A 11 25.65 -11.45 37.29
CA LEU A 11 26.05 -12.34 36.19
C LEU A 11 26.08 -11.55 34.88
N THR A 12 27.32 -11.31 34.46
CA THR A 12 27.77 -10.87 33.14
C THR A 12 27.33 -11.86 32.06
N ILE A 13 26.70 -11.37 31.00
CA ILE A 13 26.35 -12.15 29.80
C ILE A 13 27.41 -11.88 28.72
N PRO A 14 28.10 -12.91 28.18
CA PRO A 14 29.07 -12.74 27.11
C PRO A 14 28.39 -12.62 25.73
N SER A 15 29.05 -11.82 24.89
CA SER A 15 28.87 -11.65 23.46
C SER A 15 29.32 -12.88 22.66
N TYR A 16 28.97 -12.88 21.37
CA TYR A 16 29.37 -13.77 20.26
C TYR A 16 28.35 -14.86 19.85
N LEU A 17 27.69 -14.61 18.72
CA LEU A 17 27.15 -15.64 17.84
C LEU A 17 27.88 -15.58 16.49
N PRO A 18 28.18 -16.72 15.85
CA PRO A 18 29.10 -16.79 14.72
C PRO A 18 28.42 -16.68 13.36
N PHE A 19 29.18 -16.14 12.41
CA PHE A 19 28.97 -16.16 10.97
C PHE A 19 28.60 -17.55 10.46
N CYS A 20 27.51 -17.64 9.69
CA CYS A 20 27.20 -18.80 8.86
C CYS A 20 27.22 -18.36 7.40
N HIS A 21 28.32 -18.66 6.70
CA HIS A 21 28.39 -18.66 5.25
C HIS A 21 27.68 -19.90 4.72
N TYR A 22 26.75 -19.75 3.78
CA TYR A 22 26.32 -20.87 2.95
C TYR A 22 26.27 -20.49 1.47
N THR A 23 27.01 -21.27 0.71
CA THR A 23 27.29 -21.23 -0.72
C THR A 23 26.07 -21.69 -1.52
N ARG A 24 25.68 -20.91 -2.55
CA ARG A 24 24.59 -21.23 -3.46
C ARG A 24 25.16 -21.94 -4.70
N GLN A 25 24.88 -23.23 -4.85
CA GLN A 25 25.15 -23.98 -6.07
C GLN A 25 24.03 -23.74 -7.09
N PHE A 26 24.42 -23.38 -8.31
CA PHE A 26 23.58 -23.24 -9.50
C PHE A 26 23.44 -24.59 -10.21
N LEU A 27 22.25 -24.91 -10.71
CA LEU A 27 22.02 -25.92 -11.74
C LEU A 27 21.26 -25.29 -12.93
N PRO A 28 21.56 -25.69 -14.19
CA PRO A 28 21.11 -25.00 -15.38
C PRO A 28 19.80 -25.57 -15.97
N SER A 29 19.05 -24.72 -16.67
CA SER A 29 17.89 -25.06 -17.48
C SER A 29 18.32 -25.47 -18.90
N HIS A 30 18.07 -26.73 -19.27
CA HIS A 30 18.16 -27.20 -20.65
C HIS A 30 16.80 -27.19 -21.34
N PHE A 31 16.66 -26.24 -22.25
CA PHE A 31 16.12 -26.32 -23.61
C PHE A 31 15.45 -27.65 -24.05
N ARG A 32 14.18 -27.58 -24.48
CA ARG A 32 13.68 -28.41 -25.59
C ARG A 32 12.45 -27.77 -26.27
N SER A 33 12.56 -27.57 -27.57
CA SER A 33 11.51 -27.16 -28.53
C SER A 33 11.24 -28.33 -29.48
N SER A 34 9.96 -28.56 -29.79
CA SER A 34 9.38 -29.45 -30.80
C SER A 34 7.87 -29.15 -30.79
N ASP A 35 7.07 -29.10 -31.86
CA ASP A 35 7.22 -29.37 -33.29
C ASP A 35 6.05 -28.69 -34.04
N LYS A 36 6.35 -28.18 -35.25
CA LYS A 36 5.66 -28.28 -36.57
C LYS A 36 4.12 -28.53 -36.60
N ASN A 37 3.28 -27.65 -37.19
CA ASN A 37 2.99 -27.34 -38.63
C ASN A 37 1.60 -27.92 -39.08
N PRO A 38 1.06 -27.69 -40.31
CA PRO A 38 0.07 -26.67 -40.70
C PRO A 38 -1.22 -27.22 -41.39
N ASN A 39 -2.13 -26.33 -41.85
CA ASN A 39 -2.88 -26.29 -43.15
C ASN A 39 -4.24 -25.57 -43.01
N LEU A 40 -4.49 -24.47 -43.73
CA LEU A 40 -5.03 -24.29 -45.11
C LEU A 40 -6.57 -24.54 -45.22
N VAL A 41 -7.44 -23.53 -45.32
CA VAL A 41 -7.90 -22.72 -46.49
C VAL A 41 -9.31 -23.12 -46.99
N SER A 42 -10.24 -22.15 -46.81
CA SER A 42 -11.44 -21.71 -47.58
C SER A 42 -12.42 -22.68 -48.28
N ILE A 43 -13.70 -22.23 -48.40
CA ILE A 43 -14.50 -22.03 -49.65
C ILE A 43 -16.05 -22.23 -49.49
N ILE A 44 -16.79 -21.11 -49.62
CA ILE A 44 -17.95 -20.83 -50.53
C ILE A 44 -19.42 -21.28 -50.24
N ARG A 45 -20.29 -20.23 -50.18
CA ARG A 45 -21.68 -19.99 -50.68
C ARG A 45 -22.86 -20.93 -50.35
N ALA A 46 -23.98 -20.34 -49.88
CA ALA A 46 -25.20 -20.09 -50.68
C ALA A 46 -26.30 -19.29 -49.93
N LYS A 47 -26.93 -18.32 -50.62
CA LYS A 47 -28.30 -17.76 -50.42
C LYS A 47 -29.24 -18.45 -51.46
N PRO A 48 -30.57 -18.19 -51.64
CA PRO A 48 -31.51 -17.22 -51.02
C PRO A 48 -32.95 -17.78 -50.72
N ARG A 49 -33.87 -16.99 -50.12
CA ARG A 49 -35.14 -16.57 -50.76
C ARG A 49 -35.92 -15.54 -49.92
N ILE A 50 -36.63 -14.70 -50.67
CA ILE A 50 -37.37 -13.48 -50.36
C ILE A 50 -38.77 -13.82 -49.83
N SER A 51 -39.30 -13.01 -48.90
CA SER A 51 -40.73 -12.72 -48.85
C SER A 51 -40.95 -11.24 -48.50
N HIS A 52 -41.63 -10.54 -49.40
CA HIS A 52 -42.06 -9.16 -49.23
C HIS A 52 -43.12 -9.02 -48.15
N SER A 53 -42.96 -8.00 -47.29
CA SER A 53 -44.05 -7.43 -46.52
C SER A 53 -43.85 -5.93 -46.49
N LEU A 54 -44.67 -5.21 -47.25
CA LEU A 54 -44.91 -3.78 -47.11
C LEU A 54 -45.32 -3.46 -45.68
N ARG A 55 -44.73 -2.43 -45.07
CA ARG A 55 -45.44 -1.57 -44.10
C ARG A 55 -44.70 -0.24 -43.87
N CYS A 56 -45.44 0.81 -44.24
CA CYS A 56 -45.60 2.12 -43.61
C CYS A 56 -44.40 2.78 -42.91
N PHE A 57 -44.02 3.92 -43.48
CA PHE A 57 -43.31 5.00 -42.80
C PHE A 57 -44.05 5.42 -41.53
N ALA A 58 -43.36 5.31 -40.39
CA ALA A 58 -43.67 6.07 -39.18
C ALA A 58 -42.35 6.69 -38.71
N SER A 59 -42.24 8.01 -38.89
CA SER A 59 -41.14 8.82 -38.39
C SER A 59 -41.31 8.96 -36.88
N SER A 60 -40.66 8.10 -36.09
CA SER A 60 -40.45 8.34 -34.67
C SER A 60 -39.05 8.87 -34.49
N SER A 61 -38.98 10.17 -34.20
CA SER A 61 -37.78 10.86 -33.75
C SER A 61 -37.30 10.20 -32.45
N MET A 62 -36.34 9.28 -32.57
CA MET A 62 -35.60 8.76 -31.43
C MET A 62 -34.66 9.88 -31.00
N ALA A 63 -35.04 10.60 -29.95
CA ALA A 63 -34.12 11.44 -29.19
C ALA A 63 -32.97 10.54 -28.72
N THR A 64 -31.90 10.51 -29.50
CA THR A 64 -30.66 9.86 -29.12
C THR A 64 -30.08 10.73 -28.02
N THR A 65 -30.32 10.35 -26.77
CA THR A 65 -29.60 10.91 -25.64
C THR A 65 -28.11 10.65 -25.92
N PRO A 66 -27.27 11.69 -26.04
CA PRO A 66 -25.84 11.45 -26.19
C PRO A 66 -25.37 10.66 -24.95
N PRO A 67 -24.46 9.67 -25.11
CA PRO A 67 -23.90 8.99 -23.96
C PRO A 67 -23.25 10.07 -23.10
N THR A 68 -23.76 10.23 -21.88
CA THR A 68 -23.08 11.02 -20.85
C THR A 68 -21.69 10.44 -20.71
N GLN A 69 -20.69 11.13 -21.25
CA GLN A 69 -19.29 10.84 -20.97
C GLN A 69 -19.12 11.11 -19.47
N SER A 70 -19.32 10.07 -18.65
CA SER A 70 -18.88 10.07 -17.27
C SER A 70 -17.37 10.20 -17.34
N SER A 71 -16.87 11.42 -17.11
CA SER A 71 -15.47 11.66 -16.83
C SER A 71 -15.14 10.92 -15.54
N GLU A 72 -14.76 9.65 -15.64
CA GLU A 72 -14.29 8.88 -14.49
C GLU A 72 -12.99 9.52 -14.00
N THR A 73 -13.09 10.30 -12.93
CA THR A 73 -11.93 10.84 -12.23
C THR A 73 -11.20 9.67 -11.60
N LYS A 74 -9.92 9.49 -11.95
CA LYS A 74 -9.03 8.47 -11.36
C LYS A 74 -9.11 8.55 -9.81
N PRO A 75 -9.21 7.41 -9.09
CA PRO A 75 -9.13 7.39 -7.64
C PRO A 75 -7.83 8.02 -7.10
N TYR A 76 -7.96 8.85 -6.08
CA TYR A 76 -6.82 9.47 -5.40
C TYR A 76 -6.03 8.40 -4.63
N SER A 77 -4.74 8.29 -4.92
CA SER A 77 -3.91 7.18 -4.47
C SER A 77 -2.98 7.60 -3.33
N VAL A 78 -3.10 6.96 -2.15
CA VAL A 78 -2.28 7.22 -0.95
C VAL A 78 -1.49 5.98 -0.54
N LEU A 79 -0.18 6.15 -0.33
CA LEU A 79 0.73 5.10 0.15
C LEU A 79 1.28 5.45 1.53
N PHE A 80 1.10 4.56 2.50
CA PHE A 80 1.69 4.68 3.84
C PHE A 80 2.99 3.89 3.94
N VAL A 81 4.07 4.48 4.46
CA VAL A 81 5.40 3.86 4.45
C VAL A 81 6.06 3.92 5.82
N CYS A 82 6.48 2.77 6.32
CA CYS A 82 7.33 2.65 7.49
C CYS A 82 8.59 1.82 7.17
N LEU A 83 9.36 1.43 8.18
CA LEU A 83 10.54 0.57 7.96
C LEU A 83 10.15 -0.80 7.39
N GLY A 84 9.51 -1.66 8.19
CA GLY A 84 9.28 -3.07 7.84
C GLY A 84 7.90 -3.43 7.29
N ASN A 85 6.98 -2.46 7.17
CA ASN A 85 5.60 -2.69 6.74
C ASN A 85 4.83 -3.80 7.47
N ILE A 86 5.09 -3.95 8.77
CA ILE A 86 4.38 -4.90 9.61
C ILE A 86 3.63 -4.24 10.77
N CYS A 87 3.84 -2.95 11.05
CA CYS A 87 3.24 -2.34 12.24
C CYS A 87 2.59 -0.99 11.94
N ARG A 88 3.38 0.08 11.82
CA ARG A 88 2.89 1.46 11.67
C ARG A 88 2.17 1.70 10.33
N SER A 89 2.77 1.35 9.19
CA SER A 89 2.13 1.60 7.89
C SER A 89 0.91 0.72 7.59
N PRO A 90 0.85 -0.58 7.96
CA PRO A 90 -0.40 -1.35 7.88
C PRO A 90 -1.51 -0.78 8.76
N ALA A 91 -1.17 -0.27 9.94
CA ALA A 91 -2.15 0.39 10.81
C ALA A 91 -2.69 1.67 10.18
N ALA A 92 -1.83 2.50 9.59
CA ALA A 92 -2.24 3.72 8.90
C ALA A 92 -3.18 3.42 7.71
N GLU A 93 -2.86 2.39 6.93
CA GLU A 93 -3.70 1.89 5.84
C GLU A 93 -5.08 1.45 6.33
N GLY A 94 -5.12 0.63 7.39
CA GLY A 94 -6.37 0.16 7.99
C GLY A 94 -7.23 1.31 8.54
N VAL A 95 -6.62 2.24 9.28
CA VAL A 95 -7.29 3.42 9.84
C VAL A 95 -7.86 4.31 8.72
N PHE A 96 -7.04 4.64 7.72
CA PHE A 96 -7.48 5.52 6.63
C PHE A 96 -8.60 4.88 5.80
N ARG A 97 -8.49 3.58 5.49
CA ARG A 97 -9.53 2.83 4.78
C ARG A 97 -10.85 2.80 5.55
N ASP A 98 -10.80 2.56 6.86
CA ASP A 98 -11.99 2.58 7.70
C ASP A 98 -12.68 3.96 7.70
N ILE A 99 -11.91 5.05 7.83
CA ILE A 99 -12.43 6.42 7.78
C ILE A 99 -13.05 6.72 6.40
N VAL A 100 -12.35 6.40 5.31
CA VAL A 100 -12.83 6.60 3.93
C VAL A 100 -14.14 5.84 3.70
N LYS A 101 -14.21 4.59 4.15
CA LYS A 101 -15.42 3.76 4.04
C LYS A 101 -16.58 4.32 4.87
N LYS A 102 -16.33 4.75 6.10
CA LYS A 102 -17.34 5.40 6.96
C LYS A 102 -17.92 6.68 6.34
N ARG A 103 -17.15 7.38 5.50
CA ARG A 103 -17.60 8.55 4.74
C ARG A 103 -18.19 8.23 3.36
N GLY A 104 -18.27 6.96 2.98
CA GLY A 104 -18.83 6.54 1.68
C GLY A 104 -17.97 6.93 0.48
N LEU A 105 -16.65 7.06 0.66
CA LEU A 105 -15.71 7.53 -0.37
C LEU A 105 -14.80 6.42 -0.93
N ASP A 106 -15.08 5.16 -0.60
CA ASP A 106 -14.21 4.00 -0.92
C ASP A 106 -13.79 3.96 -2.40
N SER A 107 -14.74 4.14 -3.33
CA SER A 107 -14.48 4.13 -4.77
C SER A 107 -13.63 5.31 -5.28
N LYS A 108 -13.40 6.34 -4.46
CA LYS A 108 -12.59 7.51 -4.83
C LYS A 108 -11.15 7.40 -4.39
N PHE A 109 -10.77 6.35 -3.67
CA PHE A 109 -9.43 6.19 -3.14
C PHE A 109 -8.81 4.86 -3.53
N ASN A 110 -7.51 4.90 -3.78
CA ASN A 110 -6.65 3.72 -3.80
C ASN A 110 -5.69 3.81 -2.61
N ILE A 111 -5.71 2.82 -1.73
CA ILE A 111 -5.07 2.89 -0.41
C ILE A 111 -4.19 1.65 -0.22
N ASP A 112 -2.90 1.88 0.04
CA ASP A 112 -1.91 0.81 0.21
C ASP A 112 -0.86 1.17 1.27
N SER A 113 -0.05 0.19 1.69
CA SER A 113 1.12 0.40 2.53
C SER A 113 2.36 -0.34 2.02
N ALA A 114 3.53 0.17 2.39
CA ALA A 114 4.83 -0.41 2.04
C ALA A 114 5.89 -0.18 3.12
N GLY A 115 7.05 -0.80 2.92
CA GLY A 115 8.22 -0.78 3.79
C GLY A 115 9.44 -0.24 3.06
N THR A 116 10.36 0.43 3.74
CA THR A 116 11.65 0.84 3.15
C THR A 116 12.62 -0.33 2.99
N ILE A 117 12.36 -1.46 3.68
CA ILE A 117 13.10 -2.73 3.54
C ILE A 117 12.16 -3.86 3.11
N ASP A 118 12.74 -4.94 2.59
CA ASP A 118 12.06 -6.15 2.12
C ASP A 118 12.08 -7.32 3.13
N TYR A 119 12.70 -7.14 4.29
CA TYR A 119 12.93 -8.19 5.30
C TYR A 119 11.67 -8.95 5.74
N HIS A 120 10.50 -8.32 5.65
CA HIS A 120 9.23 -8.91 6.05
C HIS A 120 8.27 -9.17 4.88
N GLU A 121 8.71 -9.07 3.63
CA GLU A 121 7.84 -9.23 2.46
C GLU A 121 6.97 -10.49 2.53
N GLY A 122 5.68 -10.33 2.24
CA GLY A 122 4.66 -11.39 2.31
C GLY A 122 4.10 -11.66 3.72
N ASN A 123 4.72 -11.15 4.79
CA ASN A 123 4.22 -11.36 6.15
C ASN A 123 2.98 -10.52 6.43
N MET A 124 2.08 -11.04 7.26
CA MET A 124 1.00 -10.23 7.82
C MET A 124 1.52 -9.17 8.79
N ALA A 125 0.70 -8.14 9.01
CA ALA A 125 0.93 -7.18 10.09
C ALA A 125 1.05 -7.84 11.48
N ASP A 126 1.81 -7.19 12.36
CA ASP A 126 2.12 -7.59 13.72
C ASP A 126 0.82 -7.90 14.48
N PRO A 127 0.73 -9.08 15.11
CA PRO A 127 -0.50 -9.52 15.76
C PRO A 127 -0.94 -8.59 16.90
N ARG A 128 -0.02 -7.90 17.57
CA ARG A 128 -0.33 -6.94 18.65
C ARG A 128 -0.98 -5.69 18.08
N MET A 129 -0.47 -5.17 16.96
CA MET A 129 -1.08 -4.05 16.26
C MET A 129 -2.46 -4.41 15.71
N ARG A 130 -2.59 -5.58 15.06
CA ARG A 130 -3.89 -6.10 14.60
C ARG A 130 -4.90 -6.24 15.73
N SER A 131 -4.46 -6.75 16.90
CA SER A 131 -5.30 -6.86 18.09
C SER A 131 -5.75 -5.50 18.61
N ALA A 132 -4.85 -4.51 18.65
CA ALA A 132 -5.18 -3.14 19.06
C ALA A 132 -6.18 -2.46 18.12
N ALA A 133 -5.91 -2.50 16.81
CA ALA A 133 -6.81 -1.93 15.81
C ALA A 133 -8.19 -2.60 15.83
N LYS A 134 -8.24 -3.94 15.99
CA LYS A 134 -9.50 -4.68 16.05
C LYS A 134 -10.38 -4.26 17.23
N ARG A 135 -9.80 -3.88 18.38
CA ARG A 135 -10.57 -3.33 19.52
C ARG A 135 -11.28 -2.03 19.18
N ARG A 136 -10.78 -1.28 18.19
CA ARG A 136 -11.37 -0.05 17.65
C ARG A 136 -12.30 -0.30 16.44
N GLY A 137 -12.54 -1.57 16.09
CA GLY A 137 -13.34 -1.95 14.92
C GLY A 137 -12.59 -1.82 13.59
N ILE A 138 -11.27 -1.64 13.62
CA ILE A 138 -10.44 -1.46 12.42
C ILE A 138 -9.78 -2.79 12.05
N GLU A 139 -9.95 -3.19 10.79
CA GLU A 139 -9.33 -4.41 10.26
C GLU A 139 -8.04 -4.06 9.51
N ILE A 140 -6.94 -4.77 9.87
CA ILE A 140 -5.65 -4.66 9.18
C ILE A 140 -5.38 -5.98 8.46
N THR A 141 -5.48 -5.93 7.12
CA THR A 141 -5.32 -7.07 6.21
C THR A 141 -4.06 -6.98 5.34
N SER A 142 -3.24 -5.94 5.52
CA SER A 142 -2.05 -5.70 4.70
C SER A 142 -1.05 -6.85 4.79
N LEU A 143 -0.45 -7.18 3.64
CA LEU A 143 0.72 -8.02 3.56
C LEU A 143 1.92 -7.12 3.27
N SER A 144 3.00 -7.36 4.02
CA SER A 144 4.20 -6.55 3.91
C SER A 144 4.79 -6.62 2.50
N ARG A 145 5.18 -5.46 1.96
CA ARG A 145 5.93 -5.34 0.71
C ARG A 145 6.94 -4.20 0.77
N PRO A 146 8.07 -4.27 0.06
CA PRO A 146 8.95 -3.13 -0.10
C PRO A 146 8.31 -2.06 -0.99
N ILE A 147 8.70 -0.80 -0.76
CA ILE A 147 8.44 0.31 -1.68
C ILE A 147 9.24 0.10 -2.96
N LYS A 148 8.63 0.40 -4.11
CA LYS A 148 9.21 0.20 -5.44
C LYS A 148 9.17 1.49 -6.26
N ALA A 149 9.98 1.53 -7.31
CA ALA A 149 10.01 2.65 -8.25
C ALA A 149 8.64 2.99 -8.86
N SER A 150 7.75 2.00 -9.05
CA SER A 150 6.43 2.27 -9.63
C SER A 150 5.48 2.98 -8.68
N ASP A 151 5.70 2.89 -7.37
CA ASP A 151 4.89 3.62 -6.37
C ASP A 151 5.01 5.15 -6.57
N PHE A 152 6.18 5.62 -7.01
CA PHE A 152 6.40 7.03 -7.37
C PHE A 152 5.71 7.46 -8.67
N ARG A 153 5.11 6.55 -9.42
CA ARG A 153 4.27 6.87 -10.59
C ARG A 153 2.78 6.69 -10.29
N GLU A 154 2.45 5.69 -9.47
CA GLU A 154 1.08 5.26 -9.21
C GLU A 154 0.38 6.12 -8.16
N PHE A 155 1.09 6.48 -7.09
CA PHE A 155 0.52 7.18 -5.93
C PHE A 155 0.62 8.69 -6.03
N ASP A 156 -0.43 9.38 -5.61
CA ASP A 156 -0.49 10.85 -5.59
C ASP A 156 0.15 11.41 -4.31
N LEU A 157 0.15 10.62 -3.22
CA LEU A 157 0.72 10.97 -1.93
C LEU A 157 1.45 9.78 -1.29
N ILE A 158 2.63 10.02 -0.72
CA ILE A 158 3.43 9.03 0.02
C ILE A 158 3.68 9.57 1.44
N LEU A 159 3.25 8.84 2.45
CA LEU A 159 3.28 9.27 3.86
C LEU A 159 4.24 8.41 4.68
N ALA A 160 5.37 9.01 5.04
CA ALA A 160 6.38 8.41 5.90
C ALA A 160 6.01 8.51 7.38
N MET A 161 6.20 7.43 8.14
CA MET A 161 5.85 7.41 9.57
C MET A 161 6.80 8.24 10.43
N ASP A 162 8.07 8.33 10.06
CA ASP A 162 9.09 9.14 10.74
C ASP A 162 10.10 9.75 9.75
N ASP A 163 11.01 10.58 10.28
CA ASP A 163 12.03 11.25 9.48
C ASP A 163 13.01 10.28 8.79
N GLN A 164 13.35 9.17 9.45
CA GLN A 164 14.25 8.18 8.87
C GLN A 164 13.59 7.49 7.67
N ASN A 165 12.32 7.11 7.79
CA ASN A 165 11.56 6.54 6.68
C ASN A 165 11.47 7.53 5.53
N LYS A 166 11.24 8.82 5.81
CA LYS A 166 11.23 9.86 4.77
C LYS A 166 12.58 9.95 4.06
N GLU A 167 13.68 9.97 4.81
CA GLU A 167 15.03 10.02 4.25
C GLU A 167 15.32 8.79 3.37
N ASP A 168 14.98 7.59 3.85
CA ASP A 168 15.20 6.33 3.13
C ASP A 168 14.40 6.26 1.84
N ILE A 169 13.14 6.70 1.86
CA ILE A 169 12.28 6.82 0.67
C ILE A 169 12.91 7.75 -0.37
N LEU A 170 13.41 8.92 0.06
CA LEU A 170 14.04 9.90 -0.84
C LEU A 170 15.39 9.40 -1.38
N LYS A 171 16.18 8.70 -0.56
CA LYS A 171 17.41 8.02 -1.01
C LYS A 171 17.11 6.99 -2.09
N ALA A 172 16.13 6.12 -1.87
CA ALA A 172 15.70 5.11 -2.85
C ALA A 172 15.21 5.78 -4.14
N TYR A 173 14.39 6.83 -4.02
CA TYR A 173 13.92 7.60 -5.17
C TYR A 173 15.05 8.20 -6.00
N ASN A 174 16.07 8.80 -5.37
CA ASN A 174 17.21 9.39 -6.09
C ASN A 174 17.95 8.34 -6.92
N VAL A 175 18.11 7.12 -6.41
CA VAL A 175 18.70 6.01 -7.16
C VAL A 175 17.83 5.61 -8.35
N TRP A 176 16.52 5.51 -8.16
CA TRP A 176 15.62 5.15 -9.25
C TRP A 176 15.49 6.24 -10.32
N LYS A 177 15.43 7.51 -9.90
CA LYS A 177 15.36 8.70 -10.77
C LYS A 177 16.54 8.76 -11.74
N ALA A 178 17.73 8.34 -11.30
CA ALA A 178 18.91 8.27 -12.17
C ALA A 178 18.80 7.23 -13.29
N ARG A 179 17.85 6.28 -13.21
CA ARG A 179 17.73 5.13 -14.11
C ARG A 179 16.40 5.06 -14.86
N GLY A 180 15.48 6.01 -14.65
CA GLY A 180 14.14 5.93 -15.20
C GLY A 180 13.44 7.28 -15.29
N ASN A 181 12.29 7.28 -15.97
CA ASN A 181 11.45 8.46 -16.09
C ASN A 181 10.44 8.53 -14.93
N PHE A 182 10.35 9.69 -14.30
CA PHE A 182 9.43 9.99 -13.21
C PHE A 182 8.70 11.30 -13.48
N PRO A 183 7.48 11.48 -12.94
CA PRO A 183 6.81 12.77 -12.99
C PRO A 183 7.72 13.87 -12.42
N PRO A 184 7.65 15.10 -12.97
CA PRO A 184 8.28 16.25 -12.33
C PRO A 184 7.87 16.33 -10.86
N ASP A 185 8.82 16.69 -9.99
CA ASP A 185 8.56 16.88 -8.57
C ASP A 185 7.97 15.67 -7.82
N ALA A 186 8.19 14.43 -8.31
CA ALA A 186 7.67 13.23 -7.65
C ALA A 186 8.20 12.99 -6.22
N ASP A 187 9.24 13.70 -5.78
CA ASP A 187 9.69 13.77 -4.39
C ASP A 187 8.80 14.67 -3.50
N LYS A 188 8.14 15.70 -4.06
CA LYS A 188 7.32 16.66 -3.28
C LYS A 188 6.07 16.04 -2.69
N LYS A 189 5.62 14.90 -3.21
CA LYS A 189 4.52 14.11 -2.64
C LYS A 189 4.93 13.24 -1.45
N VAL A 190 6.22 13.19 -1.08
CA VAL A 190 6.68 12.48 0.12
C VAL A 190 6.56 13.41 1.33
N LYS A 191 5.63 13.12 2.23
CA LYS A 191 5.36 13.91 3.45
C LYS A 191 5.42 13.03 4.70
N LEU A 192 5.48 13.66 5.87
CA LEU A 192 5.40 12.96 7.15
C LEU A 192 3.93 12.72 7.50
N MET A 193 3.59 11.55 8.05
CA MET A 193 2.24 11.25 8.50
C MET A 193 1.74 12.30 9.50
N CYS A 194 2.56 12.63 10.49
CA CYS A 194 2.19 13.58 11.52
C CYS A 194 2.11 15.05 11.06
N SER A 195 2.49 15.37 9.82
CA SER A 195 2.18 16.72 9.28
C SER A 195 0.67 16.95 9.09
N TYR A 196 -0.13 15.89 9.19
CA TYR A 196 -1.58 15.95 9.13
C TYR A 196 -2.25 15.92 10.51
N CYS A 197 -1.53 15.68 11.61
CA CYS A 197 -2.11 15.73 12.95
C CYS A 197 -2.67 17.13 13.26
N LYS A 198 -3.85 17.18 13.88
CA LYS A 198 -4.48 18.44 14.36
C LYS A 198 -4.70 18.44 15.87
N LYS A 199 -4.96 17.27 16.45
CA LYS A 199 -5.20 17.08 17.89
C LYS A 199 -3.91 16.78 18.65
N HIS A 200 -2.91 16.21 17.98
CA HIS A 200 -1.61 15.88 18.54
C HIS A 200 -0.49 16.72 17.94
N ASN A 201 0.50 17.07 18.78
CA ASN A 201 1.68 17.86 18.38
C ASN A 201 2.92 17.00 18.09
N ASP A 202 2.76 15.68 18.10
CA ASP A 202 3.83 14.73 17.78
C ASP A 202 4.34 14.97 16.35
N LYS A 203 5.66 14.91 16.13
CA LYS A 203 6.28 15.16 14.82
C LYS A 203 6.40 13.90 13.94
N PHE A 204 6.30 12.73 14.57
CA PHE A 204 6.44 11.43 13.93
C PHE A 204 5.60 10.39 14.67
N VAL A 205 5.32 9.27 14.02
CA VAL A 205 4.63 8.12 14.60
C VAL A 205 5.68 7.22 15.27
N PRO A 206 5.68 7.08 16.61
CA PRO A 206 6.71 6.35 17.33
C PRO A 206 6.67 4.86 17.00
N ASP A 207 7.83 4.20 17.03
CA ASP A 207 7.85 2.75 16.91
C ASP A 207 7.29 2.09 18.18
N PRO A 208 6.19 1.31 18.09
CA PRO A 208 5.52 0.79 19.28
C PRO A 208 6.25 -0.40 19.92
N TYR A 209 7.30 -0.95 19.30
CA TYR A 209 7.93 -2.21 19.72
C TYR A 209 8.43 -2.18 21.17
N TYR A 210 8.89 -1.02 21.65
CA TYR A 210 9.43 -0.83 23.00
C TYR A 210 8.42 -0.26 24.01
N GLY A 211 7.21 0.11 23.56
CA GLY A 211 6.21 0.80 24.38
C GLY A 211 5.18 -0.10 25.09
N GLY A 212 5.33 -1.43 24.99
CA GLY A 212 4.31 -2.37 25.48
C GLY A 212 2.95 -2.14 24.81
N ALA A 213 1.86 -2.53 25.48
CA ALA A 213 0.50 -2.39 24.93
C ALA A 213 0.12 -0.92 24.65
N GLN A 214 0.55 0.01 25.50
CA GLN A 214 0.24 1.44 25.36
C GLN A 214 0.91 2.08 24.14
N GLY A 215 2.07 1.56 23.71
CA GLY A 215 2.72 2.02 22.49
C GLY A 215 1.85 1.84 21.24
N PHE A 216 1.13 0.72 21.14
CA PHE A 216 0.22 0.46 20.02
C PHE A 216 -0.98 1.40 20.02
N GLU A 217 -1.55 1.67 21.20
CA GLU A 217 -2.67 2.61 21.34
C GLU A 217 -2.25 4.04 20.96
N LYS A 218 -1.09 4.51 21.43
CA LYS A 218 -0.55 5.82 21.05
C LYS A 218 -0.35 5.94 19.54
N VAL A 219 0.12 4.89 18.86
CA VAL A 219 0.24 4.89 17.39
C VAL A 219 -1.12 5.05 16.74
N LEU A 220 -2.14 4.29 17.17
CA LEU A 220 -3.49 4.39 16.61
C LEU A 220 -4.11 5.77 16.87
N ASP A 221 -3.90 6.39 18.04
CA ASP A 221 -4.40 7.74 18.34
C ASP A 221 -3.84 8.79 17.38
N LEU A 222 -2.53 8.71 17.08
CA LEU A 222 -1.89 9.60 16.11
C LEU A 222 -2.40 9.37 14.69
N LEU A 223 -2.58 8.10 14.31
CA LEU A 223 -3.04 7.74 12.98
C LEU A 223 -4.49 8.15 12.75
N GLU A 224 -5.38 8.01 13.73
CA GLU A 224 -6.78 8.46 13.63
C GLU A 224 -6.87 9.98 13.45
N ASP A 225 -6.14 10.75 14.28
CA ASP A 225 -6.06 12.21 14.14
C ASP A 225 -5.53 12.64 12.77
N ALA A 226 -4.39 12.08 12.36
CA ALA A 226 -3.77 12.42 11.09
C ALA A 226 -4.61 11.98 9.88
N CYS A 227 -5.25 10.82 9.92
CA CYS A 227 -6.06 10.30 8.81
C CYS A 227 -7.37 11.07 8.62
N GLU A 228 -8.03 11.50 9.71
CA GLU A 228 -9.22 12.36 9.62
C GLU A 228 -8.88 13.67 8.89
N SER A 229 -7.83 14.33 9.33
CA SER A 229 -7.35 15.60 8.77
C SER A 229 -6.81 15.44 7.34
N LEU A 230 -6.12 14.33 7.06
CA LEU A 230 -5.67 13.96 5.72
C LEU A 230 -6.85 13.88 4.76
N LEU A 231 -7.91 13.14 5.12
CA LEU A 231 -9.08 12.98 4.27
C LEU A 231 -9.75 14.32 3.97
N ASP A 232 -9.91 15.18 4.98
CA ASP A 232 -10.42 16.54 4.79
C ASP A 232 -9.55 17.33 3.81
N SER A 233 -8.23 17.26 3.97
CA SER A 233 -7.30 18.04 3.15
C SER A 233 -7.33 17.66 1.66
N VAL A 234 -7.46 16.37 1.34
CA VAL A 234 -7.42 15.87 -0.04
C VAL A 234 -8.79 15.97 -0.72
N THR A 235 -9.88 15.91 0.05
CA THR A 235 -11.24 16.09 -0.49
C THR A 235 -11.59 17.54 -0.76
N VAL A 236 -10.99 18.50 -0.05
CA VAL A 236 -11.13 19.94 -0.37
C VAL A 236 -10.35 20.34 -1.62
N GLN A 237 -9.29 19.60 -1.97
CA GLN A 237 -8.42 19.88 -3.12
C GLN A 237 -8.86 19.17 -4.41
N SER A 238 -9.87 18.29 -4.35
CA SER A 238 -10.38 17.48 -5.47
C SER A 238 -11.74 17.97 -5.94
#